data_AF-A0A837P8C8-F1
#
_entry.id   AF-A0A837P8C8-F1
#
_cell.length_a   1.000
_cell.length_b   1.000
_cell.length_c   1.000
_cell.angle_alpha   90.00
_cell.angle_beta   90.00
_cell.angle_gamma   90.00
#
_symmetry.space_group_name_H-M   'P 1'
#
loop_
_entity.id
_entity.type
_entity.pdbx_description
1 polymer ?
#
loop_
_entity_poly.entity_id
_entity_poly.type
_entity_poly.pdbx_seq_one_letter_code
_entity_poly.pdbx_strand_id
1 'polypeptide(L)'
;MTETQVLVINADRPDIDQPLAMGPEPEMFKLTQHNYKSGEWPFPVRLVKPGTKPWDDAIYLASMKQDPKQGEREDIKAIRQAHKHGKHSLRQIAESTAIEFKRVKDLVHKCSLPLNNGYWRAEKYNNPDEVIAYQTLSRLCKKIDAPEFSIRQASMSNGVVNGYYISWVPGLKNKHD
;
A
#
# COMPACT_ATOMS: atom_id res chain seq x y z
N MET A 1 -22.53 -23.95 -1.77
CA MET A 1 -22.04 -22.57 -1.92
C MET A 1 -20.83 -22.64 -2.85
N THR A 2 -20.82 -21.92 -3.96
CA THR A 2 -19.65 -21.83 -4.85
C THR A 2 -18.58 -20.98 -4.15
N GLU A 3 -17.45 -21.58 -3.81
CA GLU A 3 -16.34 -20.86 -3.20
C GLU A 3 -15.78 -19.83 -4.20
N THR A 4 -15.66 -18.58 -3.76
CA THR A 4 -15.15 -17.50 -4.61
C THR A 4 -13.66 -17.70 -4.79
N GLN A 5 -13.21 -17.91 -6.03
CA GLN A 5 -11.79 -17.92 -6.34
C GLN A 5 -11.21 -16.51 -6.24
N VAL A 6 -10.01 -16.42 -5.66
CA VAL A 6 -9.26 -15.18 -5.50
C VAL A 6 -7.77 -15.40 -5.79
N LEU A 7 -7.11 -14.31 -6.17
CA LEU A 7 -5.67 -14.19 -6.33
C LEU A 7 -5.11 -13.49 -5.10
N VAL A 8 -4.00 -14.00 -4.56
CA VAL A 8 -3.21 -13.30 -3.54
C VAL A 8 -2.13 -12.50 -4.26
N ILE A 9 -2.14 -11.18 -4.10
CA ILE A 9 -1.17 -10.29 -4.73
C ILE A 9 -0.42 -9.50 -3.66
N ASN A 10 0.82 -9.13 -3.93
CA ASN A 10 1.54 -8.20 -3.07
C ASN A 10 0.84 -6.84 -3.09
N ALA A 11 0.44 -6.32 -1.92
CA ALA A 11 -0.30 -5.07 -1.81
C ALA A 11 0.57 -3.83 -2.07
N ASP A 12 1.88 -3.96 -1.97
CA ASP A 12 2.86 -2.92 -2.29
C ASP A 12 3.23 -2.94 -3.77
N ARG A 13 2.80 -3.97 -4.52
CA ARG A 13 3.03 -4.06 -5.95
C ARG A 13 1.76 -3.87 -6.75
N PRO A 14 1.88 -3.25 -7.92
CA PRO A 14 0.77 -3.09 -8.84
C PRO A 14 0.54 -4.34 -9.73
N ASP A 15 1.49 -5.25 -9.79
CA ASP A 15 1.49 -6.37 -10.73
C ASP A 15 0.56 -7.52 -10.27
N ILE A 16 -0.66 -7.56 -10.80
CA ILE A 16 -1.62 -8.67 -10.59
C ILE A 16 -1.27 -9.88 -11.47
N ASP A 17 -0.46 -9.69 -12.52
CA ASP A 17 -0.05 -10.74 -13.47
C ASP A 17 0.88 -11.80 -12.86
N GLN A 18 1.40 -11.55 -11.65
CA GLN A 18 2.21 -12.50 -10.89
C GLN A 18 1.59 -12.71 -9.50
N PRO A 19 0.43 -13.40 -9.41
CA PRO A 19 -0.18 -13.69 -8.13
C PRO A 19 0.75 -14.60 -7.33
N LEU A 20 0.89 -14.31 -6.03
CA LEU A 20 1.64 -15.11 -5.06
C LEU A 20 0.98 -16.47 -4.84
N ALA A 21 -0.35 -16.50 -4.93
CA ALA A 21 -1.16 -17.71 -4.84
C ALA A 21 -2.53 -17.47 -5.49
N MET A 22 -3.24 -18.56 -5.78
CA MET A 22 -4.62 -18.53 -6.30
C MET A 22 -5.38 -19.72 -5.72
N GLY A 23 -6.64 -19.50 -5.35
CA GLY A 23 -7.49 -20.56 -4.83
C GLY A 23 -8.78 -20.02 -4.21
N PRO A 24 -9.53 -20.87 -3.48
CA PRO A 24 -10.70 -20.47 -2.73
C PRO A 24 -10.36 -19.39 -1.69
N GLU A 25 -11.21 -18.36 -1.56
CA GLU A 25 -11.01 -17.26 -0.62
C GLU A 25 -10.70 -17.71 0.82
N PRO A 26 -11.41 -18.70 1.43
CA PRO A 26 -11.10 -19.14 2.78
C PRO A 26 -9.71 -19.77 2.91
N GLU A 27 -9.23 -20.45 1.88
CA GLU A 27 -7.90 -21.07 1.87
C GLU A 27 -6.81 -20.03 1.65
N MET A 28 -7.02 -19.09 0.73
CA MET A 28 -6.08 -18.00 0.47
C MET A 28 -5.95 -17.06 1.68
N PHE A 29 -7.03 -16.86 2.42
CA PHE A 29 -7.01 -16.14 3.69
C PHE A 29 -6.16 -16.84 4.75
N LYS A 30 -6.33 -18.16 4.92
CA LYS A 30 -5.52 -18.97 5.85
C LYS A 30 -4.04 -18.97 5.46
N LEU A 31 -3.75 -19.20 4.18
CA LEU A 31 -2.39 -19.17 3.62
C LEU A 31 -1.73 -17.82 3.90
N THR A 32 -2.45 -16.74 3.64
CA THR A 32 -1.95 -15.39 3.88
C THR A 32 -1.63 -15.15 5.36
N GLN A 33 -2.52 -15.53 6.27
CA GLN A 33 -2.25 -15.38 7.69
C GLN A 33 -1.05 -16.20 8.14
N HIS A 34 -0.90 -17.42 7.61
CA HIS A 34 0.24 -18.27 7.92
C HIS A 34 1.54 -17.60 7.47
N ASN A 35 1.62 -17.18 6.21
CA ASN A 35 2.82 -16.60 5.62
C ASN A 35 3.19 -15.23 6.20
N TYR A 36 2.20 -14.46 6.64
CA TYR A 36 2.45 -13.21 7.36
C TYR A 36 3.03 -13.47 8.75
N LYS A 37 2.46 -14.43 9.50
CA LYS A 37 2.94 -14.80 10.85
C LYS A 37 4.31 -15.48 10.83
N SER A 38 4.60 -16.27 9.80
CA SER A 38 5.92 -16.91 9.61
C SER A 38 7.00 -15.91 9.16
N GLY A 39 6.61 -14.72 8.69
CA GLY A 39 7.52 -13.71 8.14
C GLY A 39 7.94 -13.99 6.70
N GLU A 40 7.38 -15.01 6.06
CA GLU A 40 7.65 -15.38 4.67
C GLU A 40 7.13 -14.32 3.69
N TRP A 41 5.99 -13.70 4.02
CA TRP A 41 5.48 -12.51 3.35
C TRP A 41 5.59 -11.31 4.29
N PRO A 42 6.77 -10.64 4.35
CA PRO A 42 6.99 -9.47 5.19
C PRO A 42 6.32 -8.21 4.65
N PHE A 43 5.39 -8.35 3.70
CA PHE A 43 4.67 -7.29 3.02
C PHE A 43 3.16 -7.57 3.09
N PRO A 44 2.31 -6.53 3.13
CA PRO A 44 0.87 -6.71 3.05
C PRO A 44 0.46 -7.37 1.72
N VAL A 45 -0.63 -8.14 1.71
CA VAL A 45 -1.14 -8.80 0.50
C VAL A 45 -2.64 -8.60 0.35
N ARG A 46 -3.10 -8.38 -0.89
CA ARG A 46 -4.52 -8.22 -1.22
C ARG A 46 -5.07 -9.53 -1.77
N LEU A 47 -6.32 -9.84 -1.43
CA LEU A 47 -7.10 -10.88 -2.09
C LEU A 47 -7.95 -10.18 -3.15
N VAL A 48 -7.73 -10.49 -4.43
CA VAL A 48 -8.44 -9.88 -5.56
C VAL A 48 -9.13 -10.94 -6.40
N LYS A 49 -10.19 -10.56 -7.12
CA LYS A 49 -10.88 -11.52 -8.01
C LYS A 49 -10.05 -11.80 -9.26
N PRO A 50 -10.08 -13.03 -9.82
CA PRO A 50 -9.53 -13.31 -11.13
C PRO A 50 -10.12 -12.36 -12.18
N GLY A 51 -9.26 -11.84 -13.07
CA GLY A 51 -9.65 -10.84 -14.06
C GLY A 51 -9.66 -9.39 -13.56
N THR A 52 -9.28 -9.15 -12.29
CA THR A 52 -8.94 -7.79 -11.85
C THR A 52 -7.74 -7.31 -12.66
N LYS A 53 -7.87 -6.17 -13.35
CA LYS A 53 -6.80 -5.65 -14.19
C LYS A 53 -5.57 -5.33 -13.35
N PRO A 54 -4.35 -5.70 -13.79
CA PRO A 54 -3.11 -5.23 -13.18
C PRO A 54 -3.14 -3.72 -13.04
N TRP A 55 -2.52 -3.23 -11.97
CA TRP A 55 -2.31 -1.82 -11.82
C TRP A 55 -1.20 -1.42 -12.80
N ASP A 56 -1.59 -0.71 -13.84
CA ASP A 56 -0.68 -0.17 -14.82
C ASP A 56 -0.25 1.21 -14.32
N ASP A 57 1.04 1.36 -14.02
CA ASP A 57 1.61 2.61 -13.51
C ASP A 57 1.39 3.80 -14.46
N ALA A 58 1.40 3.57 -15.78
CA ALA A 58 1.13 4.60 -16.77
C ALA A 58 -0.36 4.97 -16.80
N ILE A 59 -1.25 3.99 -16.69
CA ILE A 59 -2.70 4.22 -16.60
C ILE A 59 -3.04 4.90 -15.27
N TYR A 60 -2.46 4.48 -14.15
CA TYR A 60 -2.64 5.08 -12.83
C TYR A 60 -2.19 6.55 -12.82
N LEU A 61 -1.00 6.84 -13.34
CA LEU A 61 -0.51 8.21 -13.45
C LEU A 61 -1.34 9.06 -14.43
N ALA A 62 -1.98 8.44 -15.44
CA ALA A 62 -2.87 9.12 -16.38
C ALA A 62 -4.31 9.28 -15.85
N SER A 63 -4.75 8.41 -14.94
CA SER A 63 -6.08 8.43 -14.32
C SER A 63 -6.16 9.35 -13.11
N MET A 64 -5.02 9.73 -12.52
CA MET A 64 -4.97 10.81 -11.54
C MET A 64 -5.68 12.03 -12.14
N LYS A 65 -6.78 12.47 -11.49
CA LYS A 65 -7.41 13.76 -11.81
C LYS A 65 -6.30 14.79 -11.88
N GLN A 66 -6.30 15.60 -12.95
CA GLN A 66 -5.40 16.75 -13.05
C GLN A 66 -5.53 17.54 -11.76
N ASP A 67 -4.50 17.43 -10.92
CA ASP A 67 -4.43 18.16 -9.69
C ASP A 67 -4.34 19.64 -10.07
N PRO A 68 -5.16 20.54 -9.50
CA PRO A 68 -5.03 21.98 -9.74
C PRO A 68 -3.61 22.51 -9.43
N LYS A 69 -2.78 21.73 -8.73
CA LYS A 69 -1.35 21.99 -8.58
C LYS A 69 -0.55 21.15 -9.59
N GLN A 70 -0.09 21.82 -10.65
CA GLN A 70 0.68 21.30 -11.80
C GLN A 70 2.09 20.75 -11.45
N GLY A 71 2.22 19.98 -10.37
CA GLY A 71 3.49 19.40 -9.92
C GLY A 71 3.36 18.11 -9.11
N GLU A 72 2.15 17.69 -8.71
CA GLU A 72 2.01 16.46 -7.93
C GLU A 72 2.48 15.20 -8.67
N ARG A 73 2.15 15.10 -9.96
CA ARG A 73 2.52 13.94 -10.79
C ARG A 73 4.02 13.89 -11.01
N GLU A 74 4.63 15.04 -11.26
CA GLU A 74 6.07 15.22 -11.40
C GLU A 74 6.81 14.91 -10.08
N ASP A 75 6.28 15.38 -8.95
CA ASP A 75 6.80 15.10 -7.62
C ASP A 75 6.78 13.59 -7.33
N ILE A 76 5.66 12.91 -7.60
CA ILE A 76 5.53 11.46 -7.40
C ILE A 76 6.53 10.70 -8.29
N LYS A 77 6.67 11.11 -9.55
CA LYS A 77 7.64 10.51 -10.48
C LYS A 77 9.08 10.68 -9.97
N ALA A 78 9.43 11.88 -9.50
CA ALA A 78 10.74 12.19 -8.95
C ALA A 78 11.01 11.39 -7.66
N ILE A 79 10.02 11.27 -6.77
CA ILE A 79 10.11 10.45 -5.54
C ILE A 79 10.36 8.97 -5.87
N ARG A 80 9.61 8.40 -6.81
CA ARG A 80 9.81 7.01 -7.27
C ARG A 80 11.18 6.81 -7.91
N GLN A 81 11.64 7.77 -8.71
CA GLN A 81 12.97 7.71 -9.32
C GLN A 81 14.08 7.79 -8.26
N ALA A 82 13.99 8.70 -7.29
CA ALA A 82 14.95 8.79 -6.19
C ALA A 82 15.05 7.47 -5.40
N HIS A 83 13.91 6.83 -5.14
CA HIS A 83 13.86 5.54 -4.47
C HIS A 83 14.55 4.42 -5.27
N LYS A 84 14.33 4.36 -6.60
CA LYS A 84 15.07 3.45 -7.50
C LYS A 84 16.60 3.67 -7.46
N HIS A 85 17.06 4.88 -7.13
CA HIS A 85 18.48 5.21 -6.96
C HIS A 85 18.98 5.03 -5.51
N GLY A 86 18.27 4.25 -4.68
CA GLY A 86 18.73 3.89 -3.34
C GLY A 86 18.43 4.93 -2.25
N LYS A 87 17.53 5.90 -2.51
CA LYS A 87 17.09 6.87 -1.50
C LYS A 87 15.84 6.32 -0.80
N HIS A 88 16.03 5.81 0.41
CA HIS A 88 15.01 5.03 1.10
C HIS A 88 14.37 5.74 2.30
N SER A 89 14.90 6.89 2.71
CA SER A 89 14.26 7.74 3.72
C SER A 89 13.61 8.98 3.09
N LEU A 90 12.55 9.50 3.72
CA LEU A 90 11.89 10.75 3.32
C LEU A 90 12.87 11.91 3.17
N ARG A 91 13.86 11.97 4.08
CA ARG A 91 14.87 13.01 4.10
C ARG A 91 15.82 12.90 2.91
N GLN A 92 16.35 11.71 2.65
CA GLN A 92 17.18 11.45 1.48
C GLN A 92 16.43 11.73 0.17
N ILE A 93 15.15 11.38 0.10
CA ILE A 93 14.31 11.66 -1.07
C ILE A 93 14.17 13.18 -1.24
N ALA A 94 13.74 13.91 -0.21
CA ALA A 94 13.59 15.37 -0.25
C ALA A 94 14.88 16.10 -0.65
N GLU A 95 16.01 15.70 -0.06
CA GLU A 95 17.33 16.25 -0.38
C GLU A 95 17.75 15.94 -1.83
N SER A 96 17.40 14.76 -2.37
CA SER A 96 17.76 14.34 -3.73
C SER A 96 16.87 14.89 -4.84
N THR A 97 15.61 15.20 -4.53
CA THR A 97 14.62 15.67 -5.51
C THR A 97 14.38 17.18 -5.45
N ALA A 98 14.97 17.88 -4.46
CA ALA A 98 14.67 19.27 -4.11
C ALA A 98 13.19 19.54 -3.78
N ILE A 99 12.41 18.49 -3.50
CA ILE A 99 11.02 18.59 -3.05
C ILE A 99 11.02 18.85 -1.55
N GLU A 100 10.20 19.80 -1.09
CA GLU A 100 10.07 20.11 0.33
C GLU A 100 9.75 18.85 1.14
N PHE A 101 10.43 18.63 2.27
CA PHE A 101 10.22 17.44 3.11
C PHE A 101 8.76 17.22 3.51
N LYS A 102 8.03 18.30 3.79
CA LYS A 102 6.59 18.26 4.07
C LYS A 102 5.80 17.72 2.87
N ARG A 103 6.12 18.18 1.67
CA ARG A 103 5.51 17.73 0.41
C ARG A 103 5.86 16.26 0.11
N VAL A 104 7.11 15.84 0.30
CA VAL A 104 7.49 14.41 0.18
C VAL A 104 6.72 13.55 1.18
N LYS A 105 6.60 13.99 2.43
CA LYS A 105 5.82 13.30 3.46
C LYS A 105 4.34 13.18 3.08
N ASP A 106 3.78 14.22 2.49
CA ASP A 106 2.40 14.26 2.03
C ASP A 106 2.19 13.46 0.74
N LEU A 107 3.23 13.16 -0.04
CA LEU A 107 3.10 12.43 -1.32
C LEU A 107 3.52 10.97 -1.25
N VAL A 108 4.33 10.59 -0.26
CA VAL A 108 4.90 9.25 -0.26
C VAL A 108 3.85 8.14 -0.19
N HIS A 109 2.70 8.42 0.42
CA HIS A 109 1.60 7.47 0.49
C HIS A 109 0.99 7.15 -0.89
N LYS A 110 1.06 8.09 -1.83
CA LYS A 110 0.65 7.91 -3.24
C LYS A 110 1.72 7.21 -4.06
N CYS A 111 2.96 7.19 -3.56
CA CYS A 111 4.09 6.58 -4.25
C CYS A 111 4.13 5.05 -4.09
N SER A 112 3.45 4.49 -3.06
CA SER A 112 3.44 3.06 -2.71
C SER A 112 4.86 2.48 -2.57
N LEU A 113 5.77 3.24 -1.95
CA LEU A 113 7.17 2.84 -1.77
C LEU A 113 7.44 2.41 -0.33
N PRO A 114 8.14 1.29 -0.09
CA PRO A 114 8.66 0.96 1.22
C PRO A 114 9.75 1.97 1.60
N LEU A 115 9.49 2.79 2.61
CA LEU A 115 10.46 3.75 3.17
C LEU A 115 11.05 3.21 4.47
N ASN A 116 12.13 3.78 4.97
CA ASN A 116 12.67 3.44 6.30
C ASN A 116 11.69 3.66 7.47
N ASN A 117 10.55 4.33 7.25
CA ASN A 117 9.51 4.53 8.27
C ASN A 117 8.22 3.84 7.80
N GLY A 118 7.85 2.75 8.47
CA GLY A 118 6.58 2.07 8.21
C GLY A 118 5.37 2.98 8.42
N TYR A 119 4.25 2.65 7.79
CA TYR A 119 3.02 3.43 7.85
C TYR A 119 1.77 2.57 7.72
N TRP A 120 0.65 3.06 8.25
CA TRP A 120 -0.68 2.46 8.07
C TRP A 120 -1.34 2.97 6.80
N ARG A 121 -1.96 2.08 6.05
CA ARG A 121 -2.65 2.33 4.79
C ARG A 121 -4.07 1.77 4.85
N ALA A 122 -5.04 2.53 4.36
CA ALA A 122 -6.42 2.14 4.14
C ALA A 122 -6.76 2.40 2.68
N GLU A 123 -7.16 1.36 1.95
CA GLU A 123 -7.48 1.41 0.52
C GLU A 123 -8.94 1.04 0.34
N LYS A 124 -9.73 1.90 -0.31
CA LYS A 124 -11.17 1.64 -0.41
C LYS A 124 -11.43 0.41 -1.27
N TYR A 125 -12.26 -0.47 -0.74
CA TYR A 125 -12.68 -1.68 -1.40
C TYR A 125 -13.37 -1.33 -2.73
N ASN A 126 -12.87 -1.88 -3.84
CA ASN A 126 -13.28 -1.59 -5.22
C ASN A 126 -13.00 -0.16 -5.73
N ASN A 127 -12.23 0.67 -5.01
CA ASN A 127 -11.77 1.96 -5.51
C ASN A 127 -10.26 2.15 -5.24
N PRO A 128 -9.40 1.75 -6.18
CA PRO A 128 -7.94 1.85 -6.03
C PRO A 128 -7.44 3.29 -5.90
N ASP A 129 -8.24 4.30 -6.26
CA ASP A 129 -7.85 5.71 -6.18
C ASP A 129 -8.06 6.32 -4.79
N GLU A 130 -8.82 5.65 -3.91
CA GLU A 130 -9.15 6.14 -2.59
C GLU A 130 -8.27 5.44 -1.53
N VAL A 131 -6.99 5.83 -1.55
CA VAL A 131 -5.98 5.39 -0.59
C VAL A 131 -5.70 6.49 0.42
N ILE A 132 -5.82 6.14 1.70
CA ILE A 132 -5.47 6.97 2.84
C ILE A 132 -4.27 6.32 3.51
N ALA A 133 -3.19 7.06 3.76
CA ALA A 133 -2.09 6.53 4.55
C ALA A 133 -1.55 7.52 5.57
N TYR A 134 -1.14 6.98 6.72
CA TYR A 134 -0.62 7.73 7.85
C TYR A 134 0.48 6.95 8.58
N GLN A 135 1.51 7.66 9.02
CA GLN A 135 2.56 7.10 9.89
C GLN A 135 2.00 6.58 11.22
N THR A 136 0.92 7.20 11.71
CA THR A 136 0.31 6.85 13.00
C THR A 136 -1.07 6.27 12.80
N LEU A 137 -1.32 5.19 13.52
CA LEU A 137 -2.61 4.51 13.54
C LEU A 137 -3.75 5.44 13.94
N SER A 138 -3.53 6.27 14.98
CA SER A 138 -4.52 7.24 15.46
C SER A 138 -5.04 8.20 14.37
N ARG A 139 -4.16 8.67 13.47
CA ARG A 139 -4.59 9.53 12.35
C ARG A 139 -5.41 8.75 11.32
N LEU A 140 -5.05 7.49 11.08
CA LEU A 140 -5.85 6.62 10.22
C LEU A 140 -7.23 6.39 10.84
N CYS A 141 -7.31 6.02 12.12
CA CYS A 141 -8.57 5.85 12.86
C CYS A 141 -9.51 7.04 12.67
N LYS A 142 -8.99 8.26 12.86
CA LYS A 142 -9.77 9.50 12.69
C LYS A 142 -10.26 9.71 11.27
N LYS A 143 -9.48 9.30 10.26
CA LYS A 143 -9.79 9.55 8.86
C LYS A 143 -10.82 8.57 8.30
N ILE A 144 -10.77 7.30 8.72
CA ILE A 144 -11.71 6.25 8.28
C ILE A 144 -12.86 6.04 9.28
N ASP A 145 -12.91 6.86 10.34
CA ASP A 145 -13.88 6.80 11.43
C ASP A 145 -14.06 5.39 12.00
N ALA A 146 -12.94 4.77 12.37
CA ALA A 146 -12.93 3.41 12.89
C ALA A 146 -12.08 3.27 14.15
N PRO A 147 -12.47 2.37 15.07
CA PRO A 147 -11.71 2.13 16.29
C PRO A 147 -10.38 1.44 15.97
N GLU A 148 -9.37 1.78 16.76
CA GLU A 148 -8.00 1.28 16.62
C GLU A 148 -7.94 -0.25 16.59
N PHE A 149 -8.70 -0.91 17.46
CA PHE A 149 -8.75 -2.37 17.56
C PHE A 149 -9.15 -3.01 16.22
N SER A 150 -10.20 -2.50 15.57
CA SER A 150 -10.67 -3.03 14.28
C SER A 150 -9.63 -2.86 13.19
N ILE A 151 -8.93 -1.72 13.15
CA ILE A 151 -7.86 -1.47 12.17
C ILE A 151 -6.67 -2.42 12.41
N ARG A 152 -6.27 -2.65 13.67
CA ARG A 152 -5.19 -3.61 13.99
C ARG A 152 -5.56 -5.04 13.61
N GLN A 153 -6.76 -5.48 13.98
CA GLN A 153 -7.28 -6.80 13.62
C GLN A 153 -7.31 -6.95 12.10
N ALA A 154 -7.89 -5.98 11.39
CA ALA A 154 -7.97 -5.99 9.94
C ALA A 154 -6.59 -6.00 9.27
N SER A 155 -5.61 -5.24 9.76
CA SER A 155 -4.26 -5.30 9.19
C SER A 155 -3.56 -6.64 9.42
N MET A 156 -3.85 -7.34 10.52
CA MET A 156 -3.29 -8.66 10.78
C MET A 156 -4.01 -9.76 10.00
N SER A 157 -5.29 -9.54 9.71
CA SER A 157 -6.15 -10.51 9.06
C SER A 157 -6.43 -10.18 7.59
N ASN A 158 -5.79 -9.19 6.98
CA ASN A 158 -6.11 -8.71 5.63
C ASN A 158 -7.61 -8.38 5.46
N GLY A 159 -8.20 -7.79 6.50
CA GLY A 159 -9.61 -7.46 6.59
C GLY A 159 -9.95 -6.06 6.09
N VAL A 160 -11.26 -5.81 5.97
CA VAL A 160 -11.85 -4.54 5.56
C VAL A 160 -12.53 -3.88 6.76
N VAL A 161 -12.32 -2.58 6.94
CA VAL A 161 -12.96 -1.75 7.98
C VAL A 161 -13.58 -0.54 7.32
N ASN A 162 -14.87 -0.30 7.54
CA ASN A 162 -15.64 0.79 6.94
C ASN A 162 -15.47 0.90 5.42
N GLY A 163 -15.40 -0.25 4.74
CA GLY A 163 -15.19 -0.32 3.30
C GLY A 163 -13.75 -0.06 2.86
N TYR A 164 -12.78 0.00 3.77
CA TYR A 164 -11.36 0.11 3.45
C TYR A 164 -10.59 -1.16 3.83
N TYR A 165 -9.86 -1.73 2.89
CA TYR A 165 -8.83 -2.72 3.16
C TYR A 165 -7.67 -2.07 3.94
N ILE A 166 -7.32 -2.64 5.09
CA ILE A 166 -6.32 -2.07 6.00
C ILE A 166 -5.02 -2.85 5.91
N SER A 167 -3.90 -2.13 5.83
CA SER A 167 -2.55 -2.71 5.88
C SER A 167 -1.58 -1.84 6.67
N TRP A 168 -0.65 -2.49 7.37
CA TRP A 168 0.60 -1.87 7.81
C TRP A 168 1.65 -2.15 6.74
N VAL A 169 2.20 -1.09 6.17
CA VAL A 169 3.34 -1.16 5.24
C VAL A 169 4.60 -1.04 6.09
N PRO A 170 5.35 -2.14 6.28
CA PRO A 170 6.56 -2.11 7.07
C PRO A 170 7.61 -1.26 6.37
N GLY A 171 8.36 -0.53 7.19
CA GLY A 171 9.49 0.21 6.66
C GLY A 171 10.65 -0.72 6.31
N LEU A 172 11.56 -0.24 5.47
CA LEU A 172 12.85 -0.90 5.27
C LEU A 172 13.57 -1.00 6.62
N LYS A 173 13.77 -2.23 7.10
CA LYS A 173 14.71 -2.48 8.21
C LYS A 173 16.10 -2.22 7.66
N ASN A 174 16.86 -1.33 8.29
CA ASN A 174 18.30 -1.31 8.10
C ASN A 174 18.82 -2.70 8.48
N LYS A 175 19.63 -3.34 7.63
CA LYS A 175 20.33 -4.60 7.96
C LYS A 175 21.48 -4.42 8.97
N HIS A 176 21.46 -3.31 9.71
CA HIS A 176 22.45 -2.94 10.71
C HIS A 176 21.69 -2.36 11.90
N ASP A 177 21.07 -3.23 12.70
CA ASP A 177 20.75 -3.06 14.11
C ASP A 177 20.78 -4.44 14.76
#